data_AF-A0A925WG42-F1
#
_entry.id   AF-A0A925WG42-F1
#
_cell.length_a   1.000
_cell.length_b   1.000
_cell.length_c   1.000
_cell.angle_alpha   90.00
_cell.angle_beta   90.00
_cell.angle_gamma   90.00
#
_symmetry.space_group_name_H-M   'P 1'
#
loop_
_entity.id
_entity.type
_entity.pdbx_description
1 polymer ?
#
loop_
_entity_poly.entity_id
_entity_poly.type
_entity_poly.pdbx_seq_one_letter_code
_entity_poly.pdbx_strand_id
1 'polypeptide(L)' 'MIPICGWCKKVRNDTGYWSSVEQYVRSHSEATFSHGMCPECSEQFKADITKANPTKSV' A
#
# COMPACT_ATOMS: atom_id res chain seq x y z
N MET A 1 7.24 21.25 3.86
CA MET A 1 7.93 19.94 3.87
C MET A 1 7.14 18.98 4.74
N ILE A 2 6.93 17.73 4.31
CA ILE A 2 6.10 16.76 5.04
C ILE A 2 7.03 15.75 5.75
N PRO A 3 7.03 15.70 7.09
CA PRO A 3 7.86 14.75 7.83
C PRO A 3 7.33 13.31 7.68
N ILE A 4 8.17 12.41 7.16
CA ILE A 4 7.86 10.98 6.96
C ILE A 4 8.78 10.13 7.83
N CYS A 5 8.24 9.07 8.45
CA CYS A 5 9.03 8.11 9.21
C CYS A 5 9.95 7.32 8.29
N GLY A 6 11.27 7.32 8.55
CA GLY A 6 12.24 6.59 7.75
C GLY A 6 11.99 5.08 7.69
N TRP A 7 11.40 4.51 8.76
CA TRP A 7 11.15 3.07 8.91
C TRP A 7 9.81 2.62 8.32
N CYS A 8 8.70 3.18 8.78
CA CYS A 8 7.35 2.71 8.43
C CYS A 8 6.62 3.61 7.41
N LYS A 9 7.27 4.68 6.93
CA LYS A 9 6.74 5.63 5.93
C LYS A 9 5.45 6.35 6.29
N LYS A 10 4.99 6.28 7.55
CA LYS A 10 3.88 7.11 8.06
C LYS A 10 4.23 8.59 8.00
N VAL A 11 3.22 9.44 7.84
CA VAL A 11 3.33 10.90 7.87
C VAL A 11 3.01 11.42 9.26
N ARG A 12 3.86 12.32 9.79
CA ARG A 12 3.58 13.03 11.04
C ARG A 12 2.77 14.28 10.74
N ASN A 13 1.64 14.44 11.41
CA ASN A 13 0.84 15.67 11.34
C ASN A 13 1.28 16.71 12.37
N ASP A 14 0.68 17.90 12.34
CA ASP A 14 1.05 19.03 13.21
C ASP A 14 0.78 18.75 14.70
N THR A 15 -0.18 17.87 15.01
CA THR A 15 -0.46 17.40 16.38
C THR A 15 0.49 16.31 16.87
N GLY A 16 1.43 15.87 16.03
CA GLY A 16 2.42 14.85 16.35
C GLY A 16 1.96 13.40 16.18
N TYR A 17 0.73 13.17 15.73
CA TYR A 17 0.22 11.83 15.39
C TYR A 17 0.76 11.34 14.06
N TRP A 18 0.91 10.03 13.96
CA TRP A 18 1.38 9.34 12.76
C TRP A 18 0.21 8.69 12.03
N SER A 19 0.04 9.05 10.77
CA SER A 19 -1.03 8.55 9.88
C SER A 19 -0.45 7.93 8.62
N SER A 20 -1.25 7.16 7.88
CA SER A 20 -0.80 6.67 6.57
C SER A 20 -0.67 7.83 5.58
N VAL A 21 0.13 7.62 4.53
CA VAL A 21 0.28 8.61 3.46
C VAL A 21 -1.07 8.87 2.78
N GLU A 22 -1.90 7.84 2.55
CA GLU A 22 -3.21 8.04 1.92
C GLU A 22 -4.12 8.92 2.78
N GLN A 23 -4.12 8.70 4.10
CA GLN A 23 -4.92 9.52 5.01
C GLN A 23 -4.48 10.98 4.98
N TYR A 24 -3.16 11.23 5.00
CA TYR A 24 -2.61 12.57 4.91
C TYR A 24 -2.97 13.25 3.57
N VAL A 25 -2.80 12.56 2.45
CA VAL A 25 -3.11 13.15 1.12
C VAL A 25 -4.59 13.41 0.97
N ARG A 26 -5.45 12.49 1.44
CA ARG A 26 -6.91 12.67 1.41
C ARG A 26 -7.40 13.85 2.26
N SER A 27 -6.73 14.16 3.36
CA SER A 27 -7.10 15.31 4.20
C SER A 27 -6.58 16.65 3.68
N HIS A 28 -5.61 16.64 2.76
CA HIS A 28 -4.94 17.85 2.24
C HIS A 28 -5.14 18.05 0.72
N SER A 29 -5.95 17.22 0.06
CA SER A 29 -6.26 17.30 -1.37
C SER A 29 -7.60 16.65 -1.69
N GLU A 30 -8.10 16.85 -2.90
CA GLU A 30 -9.30 16.18 -3.41
C GLU A 30 -9.04 14.76 -3.94
N ALA A 31 -7.86 14.20 -3.68
CA ALA A 31 -7.47 12.90 -4.19
C ALA A 31 -8.29 11.75 -3.56
N THR A 32 -8.77 10.83 -4.40
CA THR A 32 -9.40 9.57 -3.99
C THR A 32 -8.51 8.39 -4.35
N PHE A 33 -8.33 7.48 -3.40
CA PHE A 33 -7.52 6.26 -3.59
C PHE A 33 -8.41 5.04 -3.79
N SER A 34 -7.99 4.16 -4.70
CA SER A 34 -8.57 2.82 -4.92
C SER A 34 -7.49 1.76 -4.75
N HIS A 35 -7.86 0.58 -4.26
CA HIS A 35 -6.95 -0.56 -4.19
C HIS A 35 -7.07 -1.39 -5.47
N GLY A 36 -5.96 -1.56 -6.18
CA GLY A 36 -5.85 -2.38 -7.38
C GLY A 36 -4.54 -3.16 -7.40
N MET A 37 -4.50 -4.22 -8.19
CA MET A 37 -3.31 -5.03 -8.42
C MET A 37 -2.87 -4.83 -9.87
N CYS A 38 -1.62 -4.44 -10.11
CA CYS A 38 -1.12 -4.31 -11.46
C CYS A 38 -0.87 -5.70 -12.09
N PRO A 39 -0.74 -5.81 -13.42
CA PRO A 39 -0.48 -7.08 -14.09
C PRO A 39 0.77 -7.80 -13.54
N GLU A 40 1.85 -7.07 -13.26
CA GLU A 40 3.09 -7.64 -12.71
C GLU A 40 2.87 -8.29 -11.34
N CYS A 41 2.20 -7.58 -10.41
CA CYS A 41 1.88 -8.14 -9.10
C CYS A 41 0.94 -9.34 -9.20
N SER A 42 0.00 -9.33 -10.15
CA SER A 42 -0.88 -10.47 -10.39
C SER A 42 -0.11 -11.70 -10.87
N GLU A 43 0.82 -11.54 -11.81
CA GLU A 43 1.66 -12.65 -12.29
C GLU A 43 2.58 -13.18 -11.18
N GLN A 44 3.17 -12.29 -10.38
CA GLN A 44 3.97 -12.69 -9.23
C GLN A 44 3.13 -13.46 -8.19
N PHE A 45 1.94 -12.97 -7.88
CA PHE A 45 1.02 -13.63 -6.94
C PHE A 45 0.63 -15.03 -7.43
N LYS A 46 0.30 -15.19 -8.73
CA LYS A 46 0.04 -16.51 -9.33
C LYS A 46 1.26 -17.43 -9.22
N ALA A 47 2.45 -16.93 -9.50
CA ALA A 47 3.69 -17.70 -9.38
C ALA A 47 3.96 -18.14 -7.94
N ASP A 48 3.72 -17.25 -6.96
CA ASP A 48 3.93 -17.54 -5.54
C ASP A 48 2.91 -18.57 -5.03
N ILE A 49 1.64 -18.46 -5.43
CA ILE A 49 0.62 -19.47 -5.12
C ILE A 49 0.98 -20.82 -5.72
N THR A 50 1.43 -20.85 -6.98
CA THR A 50 1.79 -22.10 -7.68
C THR A 50 2.97 -22.81 -6.99
N LYS A 51 3.94 -22.05 -6.47
CA LYS A 51 5.06 -22.59 -5.69
C LYS A 51 4.64 -23.08 -4.29
N ALA A 52 3.64 -22.43 -3.69
CA ALA A 52 3.21 -22.71 -2.32
C ALA A 52 2.17 -23.84 -2.22
N ASN A 53 1.47 -24.20 -3.31
CA ASN A 53 0.44 -25.23 -3.25
C ASN A 53 0.28 -25.98 -4.60
N PRO A 54 0.94 -27.14 -4.80
CA PRO A 54 0.95 -27.85 -6.09
C PRO A 54 -0.38 -28.53 -6.48
N THR A 55 -1.46 -28.42 -5.69
CA THR A 55 -2.69 -29.22 -5.85
C THR A 55 -3.97 -28.45 -6.16
N LYS A 56 -3.92 -27.19 -6.60
CA LYS A 56 -5.09 -26.47 -7.13
C LYS A 56 -4.94 -26.09 -8.61
N SER A 57 -4.84 -27.11 -9.47
CA SER A 57 -5.41 -27.03 -10.82
C SER A 57 -6.87 -27.43 -10.71
N VAL A 58 -7.78 -26.45 -10.79
CA VAL A 58 -9.18 -26.65 -11.18
C VAL A 58 -9.27 -26.28 -12.64
#